data_AF-A0A2P5AU35-F1
#
_entry.id   AF-A0A2P5AU35-F1
#
_cell.length_a   1.000
_cell.length_b   1.000
_cell.length_c   1.000
_cell.angle_alpha   90.00
_cell.angle_beta   90.00
_cell.angle_gamma   90.00
#
_symmetry.space_group_name_H-M   'P 1'
#
loop_
_entity.id
_entity.type
_entity.pdbx_description
1 polymer ?
#
loop_
_entity_poly.entity_id
_entity_poly.type
_entity_poly.pdbx_seq_one_letter_code
_entity_poly.pdbx_strand_id
1 'polypeptide(L)'
;MRDLDRLEQSANESPSEYLSRFLEVMSLVHNADSAQAASSIIRGLQPRSMLSDHLFLNLPYDMTDVQAKSEGVFRVLESHQKVSKASAAITTAPAQTSIT
;
A
#
# COMPACT_ATOMS: atom_id res chain seq x y z
N MET A 1 15.96 -8.43 -13.82
CA MET A 1 15.90 -7.01 -13.40
C MET A 1 15.05 -6.13 -14.31
N ARG A 2 15.21 -6.17 -15.64
CA ARG A 2 14.42 -5.34 -16.57
C ARG A 2 12.90 -5.44 -16.38
N ASP A 3 12.38 -6.61 -16.02
CA ASP A 3 10.94 -6.81 -15.78
C ASP A 3 10.43 -6.08 -14.54
N LEU A 4 11.25 -5.98 -13.49
CA LEU A 4 10.93 -5.22 -12.27
C LEU A 4 10.96 -3.71 -12.53
N ASP A 5 11.93 -3.23 -13.31
CA ASP A 5 12.05 -1.80 -13.66
C ASP A 5 10.89 -1.28 -14.53
N ARG A 6 10.13 -2.17 -15.18
CA ARG A 6 8.95 -1.83 -15.97
C ARG A 6 7.64 -2.01 -15.21
N LEU A 7 7.71 -2.50 -13.97
CA LEU A 7 6.53 -2.79 -13.17
C LEU A 7 6.02 -1.49 -12.53
N GLU A 8 4.97 -0.93 -13.11
CA GLU A 8 4.30 0.27 -12.60
C GLU A 8 2.96 -0.09 -11.95
N GLN A 9 2.59 0.66 -10.92
CA GLN A 9 1.30 0.58 -10.27
C GLN A 9 0.25 1.18 -11.20
N SER A 10 -0.79 0.39 -11.48
CA SER A 10 -1.89 0.86 -12.33
C SER A 10 -2.80 1.84 -11.57
N ALA A 11 -3.49 2.73 -12.29
CA ALA A 11 -4.35 3.74 -11.66
C ALA A 11 -5.54 3.18 -10.86
N ASN A 12 -5.91 1.92 -11.10
CA ASN A 12 -6.98 1.20 -10.43
C ASN A 12 -6.46 0.11 -9.47
N GLU A 13 -5.14 -0.02 -9.33
CA GLU A 13 -4.50 -1.01 -8.47
C GLU A 13 -4.15 -0.36 -7.13
N SER A 14 -4.51 -1.01 -6.03
CA SER A 14 -4.12 -0.53 -4.72
C SER A 14 -2.61 -0.70 -4.50
N PRO A 15 -1.96 0.12 -3.66
CA PRO A 15 -0.53 -0.04 -3.38
C PRO A 15 -0.16 -1.41 -2.79
N SER A 16 -1.09 -2.07 -2.08
CA SER A 16 -0.89 -3.42 -1.53
C SER A 16 -0.92 -4.50 -2.61
N GLU A 17 -1.82 -4.39 -3.58
CA GLU A 17 -1.87 -5.31 -4.73
C GLU A 17 -0.62 -5.16 -5.59
N TYR A 18 -0.20 -3.91 -5.85
CA TYR A 18 1.05 -3.64 -6.56
C TYR A 18 2.26 -4.24 -5.86
N LEU A 19 2.42 -4.04 -4.55
CA LEU A 19 3.51 -4.62 -3.78
C LEU A 19 3.50 -6.15 -3.86
N SER A 20 2.32 -6.77 -3.73
CA SER A 20 2.18 -8.23 -3.81
C SER A 20 2.62 -8.76 -5.18
N ARG A 21 2.16 -8.11 -6.26
CA ARG A 21 2.55 -8.43 -7.64
C ARG A 21 4.04 -8.20 -7.89
N PHE A 22 4.61 -7.14 -7.33
CA PHE A 22 6.04 -6.87 -7.43
C PHE A 22 6.89 -7.96 -6.77
N LEU A 23 6.50 -8.40 -5.56
CA LEU A 23 7.16 -9.50 -4.85
C LEU A 23 7.05 -10.82 -5.60
N GLU A 24 5.89 -11.09 -6.19
CA GLU A 24 5.68 -12.27 -7.05
C GLU A 24 6.67 -12.25 -8.23
N VAL A 25 6.71 -11.16 -9.00
CA VAL A 25 7.64 -11.03 -10.13
C VAL A 25 9.10 -11.13 -9.67
N MET A 26 9.44 -10.51 -8.54
CA MET A 26 10.80 -10.57 -7.99
C MET A 26 11.21 -12.00 -7.64
N SER A 27 10.29 -12.81 -7.09
CA SER A 27 10.56 -14.22 -6.75
C SER A 27 10.92 -15.07 -7.97
N LEU A 28 10.48 -14.66 -9.17
CA LEU A 28 10.79 -15.33 -10.44
C LEU A 28 12.13 -14.90 -11.04
N VAL A 29 12.72 -13.80 -10.56
CA VAL A 29 14.00 -13.29 -11.03
C VAL A 29 15.13 -13.86 -10.16
N HIS A 30 15.83 -14.87 -10.67
CA HIS A 30 17.02 -15.42 -9.99
C HIS A 30 18.08 -14.34 -9.78
N ASN A 31 18.62 -14.26 -8.55
CA ASN A 31 19.61 -13.27 -8.12
C ASN A 31 19.16 -11.81 -8.27
N ALA A 32 17.87 -11.52 -8.07
CA ALA A 32 17.39 -10.14 -8.01
C ALA A 32 18.13 -9.37 -6.91
N ASP A 33 18.79 -8.27 -7.28
CA ASP A 33 19.39 -7.35 -6.32
C ASP A 33 18.27 -6.65 -5.55
N SER A 34 18.24 -6.87 -4.23
CA SER A 34 17.18 -6.36 -3.36
C SER A 34 17.21 -4.85 -3.19
N ALA A 35 18.37 -4.20 -3.28
CA ALA A 35 18.50 -2.75 -3.19
C ALA A 35 18.03 -2.09 -4.51
N GLN A 36 18.37 -2.69 -5.64
CA GLN A 36 17.84 -2.26 -6.93
C GLN A 36 16.33 -2.47 -7.01
N ALA A 37 15.82 -3.63 -6.56
CA ALA A 37 14.38 -3.90 -6.50
C ALA A 37 13.63 -2.89 -5.62
N ALA A 38 14.20 -2.52 -4.47
CA ALA A 38 13.67 -1.46 -3.60
C ALA A 38 13.68 -0.08 -4.28
N SER A 39 14.63 0.18 -5.17
CA SER A 39 14.62 1.40 -5.97
C SER A 39 13.54 1.37 -7.06
N SER A 40 13.37 0.22 -7.72
CA SER A 40 12.37 0.03 -8.79
C SER A 40 10.94 0.13 -8.24
N ILE A 41 10.67 -0.39 -7.03
CA ILE A 41 9.32 -0.34 -6.46
C ILE A 41 8.88 1.10 -6.15
N ILE A 42 9.78 1.95 -5.61
CA ILE A 42 9.47 3.35 -5.32
C ILE A 42 9.15 4.12 -6.60
N ARG A 43 9.88 3.82 -7.68
CA ARG A 43 9.67 4.43 -9.00
C ARG A 43 8.35 3.99 -9.63
N GLY A 44 7.97 2.72 -9.46
CA GLY A 44 6.76 2.18 -10.04
C GLY A 44 5.49 2.50 -9.26
N LEU A 45 5.58 2.92 -7.99
CA LEU A 45 4.42 3.37 -7.22
C LEU A 45 3.75 4.61 -7.83
N GLN A 46 2.44 4.71 -7.66
CA GLN A 46 1.74 5.93 -8.04
C GLN A 46 2.26 7.11 -7.22
N PRO A 47 2.58 8.24 -7.88
CA PRO A 47 3.09 9.42 -7.20
C PRO A 47 2.03 9.96 -6.23
N ARG A 48 2.49 10.47 -5.09
CA ARG A 48 1.64 11.05 -4.03
C ARG A 48 0.66 10.07 -3.39
N SER A 49 0.85 8.77 -3.61
CA SER A 49 0.22 7.76 -2.76
C SER A 49 0.90 7.79 -1.38
N MET A 50 0.15 7.52 -0.32
CA MET A 50 0.69 7.51 1.05
C MET A 50 1.89 6.56 1.19
N LEU A 51 1.89 5.44 0.48
CA LEU A 51 3.01 4.50 0.46
C LEU A 51 4.22 5.08 -0.28
N SER A 52 4.02 5.69 -1.46
CA SER A 52 5.10 6.34 -2.22
C SER A 52 5.75 7.46 -1.40
N ASP A 53 4.95 8.35 -0.81
CA ASP A 53 5.44 9.45 0.02
C ASP A 53 6.21 8.91 1.25
N HIS A 54 5.68 7.88 1.91
CA HIS A 54 6.33 7.28 3.07
C HIS A 54 7.68 6.65 2.74
N LEU A 55 7.76 5.85 1.68
CA LEU A 55 9.00 5.19 1.25
C LEU A 55 10.00 6.18 0.66
N PHE A 56 9.55 7.26 0.02
CA PHE A 56 10.43 8.31 -0.46
C PHE A 56 11.08 9.09 0.70
N LEU A 57 10.30 9.41 1.74
CA LEU A 57 10.80 10.12 2.92
C LEU A 57 11.62 9.23 3.85
N ASN A 58 11.35 7.92 3.87
CA ASN A 58 12.06 6.93 4.66
C ASN A 58 12.69 5.90 3.70
N LEU A 59 13.67 6.34 2.93
CA LEU A 59 14.24 5.56 1.83
C LEU A 59 14.67 4.17 2.32
N PRO A 60 14.02 3.09 1.84
CA PRO A 60 14.38 1.73 2.24
C PRO A 60 15.71 1.32 1.62
N TYR A 61 16.51 0.58 2.41
CA TYR A 61 17.79 0.05 1.94
C TYR A 61 17.62 -1.14 0.98
N ASP A 62 16.65 -2.01 1.27
CA ASP A 62 16.38 -3.23 0.51
C ASP A 62 14.89 -3.61 0.59
N MET A 63 14.53 -4.74 -0.02
CA MET A 63 13.15 -5.23 -0.04
C MET A 63 12.62 -5.69 1.32
N THR A 64 13.49 -6.04 2.27
CA THR A 64 13.06 -6.35 3.64
C THR A 64 12.56 -5.08 4.30
N ASP A 65 13.29 -3.98 4.12
CA ASP A 65 12.91 -2.68 4.66
C ASP A 65 11.66 -2.11 3.96
N VAL A 66 11.52 -2.30 2.65
CA VAL A 66 10.28 -1.99 1.91
C VAL A 66 9.07 -2.68 2.56
N GLN A 67 9.16 -3.99 2.80
CA GLN A 67 8.06 -4.75 3.39
C GLN A 67 7.69 -4.24 4.78
N ALA A 68 8.68 -4.08 5.66
CA ALA A 68 8.46 -3.61 7.03
C ALA A 68 7.83 -2.20 7.07
N LYS A 69 8.32 -1.27 6.25
CA LYS A 69 7.75 0.09 6.18
C LYS A 69 6.35 0.09 5.57
N SER A 70 6.12 -0.72 4.56
CA SER A 70 4.81 -0.83 3.91
C SER A 70 3.73 -1.39 4.85
N GLU A 71 4.08 -2.38 5.68
CA GLU A 71 3.17 -2.95 6.68
C GLU A 71 2.64 -1.88 7.65
N GLY A 72 3.52 -1.01 8.13
CA GLY A 72 3.14 0.11 9.00
C GLY A 72 2.11 1.03 8.33
N VAL A 73 2.32 1.37 7.05
CA VAL A 73 1.39 2.19 6.28
C VAL A 73 0.04 1.48 6.10
N PHE A 74 0.04 0.20 5.74
CA PHE A 74 -1.20 -0.55 5.54
C PHE A 74 -2.03 -0.68 6.81
N ARG A 75 -1.38 -0.92 7.97
CA ARG A 75 -2.07 -0.96 9.27
C ARG A 75 -2.73 0.38 9.63
N VAL A 76 -2.07 1.50 9.33
CA VAL A 76 -2.65 2.83 9.54
C VAL A 76 -3.87 3.05 8.65
N LEU A 77 -3.76 2.70 7.37
CA LEU A 77 -4.87 2.80 6.41
C LEU A 77 -6.06 1.93 6.82
N GLU A 78 -5.82 0.69 7.24
CA GLU A 78 -6.88 -0.21 7.73
C GLU A 78 -7.58 0.36 8.97
N SER A 79 -6.81 0.89 9.92
CA SER A 79 -7.34 1.54 11.13
C SER A 79 -8.25 2.73 10.79
N HIS A 80 -7.79 3.60 9.88
CA HIS A 80 -8.58 4.75 9.43
C HIS A 80 -9.90 4.33 8.77
N GLN A 81 -9.89 3.26 7.97
CA GLN A 81 -11.10 2.72 7.36
C GLN A 81 -12.06 2.14 8.41
N LYS A 82 -11.54 1.41 9.40
CA LYS A 82 -12.34 0.86 10.50
C LYS A 82 -13.02 1.96 11.32
N VAL A 83 -12.28 3.02 11.68
CA VAL A 83 -12.82 4.17 12.41
C VAL A 83 -13.84 4.94 11.58
N SER A 84 -13.58 5.15 10.29
CA SER A 84 -14.51 5.84 9.39
C SER A 84 -15.81 5.04 9.19
N LYS A 85 -15.71 3.71 9.05
CA LYS A 85 -16.86 2.82 8.92
C LYS A 85 -17.69 2.74 10.21
N ALA A 86 -17.03 2.76 11.37
CA ALA A 86 -17.70 2.86 12.66
C ALA A 86 -18.42 4.21 12.81
N SER A 87 -17.79 5.31 12.42
CA SER A 87 -18.36 6.67 12.48
C SER A 87 -19.59 6.84 11.57
N ALA A 88 -19.56 6.27 10.36
CA ALA A 88 -20.70 6.29 9.45
C ALA A 88 -21.91 5.46 9.95
N ALA A 89 -21.66 4.42 10.77
CA ALA A 89 -22.72 3.56 11.31
C ALA A 89 -23.49 4.19 12.49
N ILE A 90 -22.99 5.28 13.10
CA ILE A 90 -23.61 5.90 14.29
C ILE A 90 -24.77 6.86 13.90
N THR A 91 -24.96 7.17 12.62
CA THR A 91 -25.99 8.12 12.14
C THR A 91 -27.31 7.45 11.71
N THR A 92 -27.51 6.16 12.00
CA THR A 92 -28.82 5.50 11.85
C THR A 92 -29.31 4.98 13.21
N ALA A 93 -29.60 5.89 14.13
CA ALA A 93 -30.62 5.60 15.14
C ALA A 93 -31.98 5.73 14.44
N PRO A 94 -32.87 4.73 14.49
CA PRO A 94 -34.24 4.94 14.04
C PRO A 94 -34.86 5.94 15.01
N ALA A 95 -35.27 7.11 14.50
CA ALA A 95 -36.19 7.98 15.20
C ALA A 95 -37.46 7.18 15.47
N GLN A 96 -37.60 6.66 16.68
CA GLN A 96 -38.86 6.08 17.17
C GLN A 96 -39.87 7.23 17.29
N THR A 97 -40.60 7.48 16.21
CA THR A 97 -41.90 8.14 16.28
C THR A 97 -42.87 7.16 16.90
N SER A 98 -43.18 7.33 18.18
CA SER A 98 -44.41 6.81 18.76
C SER A 98 -45.13 7.93 19.49
N ILE A 99 -45.98 8.60 18.73
CA ILE A 99 -47.15 9.35 19.18
C ILE A 99 -48.09 8.41 19.95
N THR A 100 -48.45 8.77 21.18
CA THR A 100 -49.79 8.60 21.76
C THR A 100 -49.93 9.57 22.93
#